data_AF-A0A443R611-F1
#
_entry.id   AF-A0A443R611-F1
#
_cell.length_a   1.000
_cell.length_b   1.000
_cell.length_c   1.000
_cell.angle_alpha   90.00
_cell.angle_beta   90.00
_cell.angle_gamma   90.00
#
_symmetry.space_group_name_H-M   'P 1'
#
loop_
_entity.id
_entity.type
_entity.pdbx_description
1 polymer ?
#
loop_
_entity_poly.entity_id
_entity_poly.type
_entity_poly.pdbx_seq_one_letter_code
_entity_poly.pdbx_strand_id
1 'polypeptide(L)'
;MLKLSFIQPPVYYEYAPLSVNFATVSAVVGRIIVNDFHFKELKYSNNSETEDQIVKIYKEVINCLTKQHLKLIDSVGDKEVEGEKIITRNVAENSAVQYAFSAYRSFAEDQGELDFRLPPPMKHFTKDQLFFISHAAFDCKRGSSMSSEPKCTFT
;
A
#
# COMPACT_ATOMS: atom_id res chain seq x y z
N MET A 1 4.16 -15.34 -0.70
CA MET A 1 3.13 -16.12 -1.47
C MET A 1 1.72 -15.99 -0.86
N LEU A 2 0.70 -15.65 -1.68
CA LEU A 2 -0.71 -15.54 -1.28
C LEU A 2 -1.35 -16.92 -1.07
N LYS A 3 -1.81 -17.22 0.15
CA LYS A 3 -2.53 -18.45 0.49
C LYS A 3 -4.04 -18.32 0.23
N LEU A 4 -4.69 -19.42 -0.12
CA LEU A 4 -6.15 -19.47 -0.33
C LEU A 4 -6.94 -19.00 0.91
N SER A 5 -6.38 -19.19 2.10
CA SER A 5 -6.93 -18.68 3.37
C SER A 5 -7.03 -17.15 3.46
N PHE A 6 -6.45 -16.40 2.52
CA PHE A 6 -6.65 -14.96 2.43
C PHE A 6 -7.84 -14.56 1.57
N ILE A 7 -8.44 -15.46 0.79
CA ILE A 7 -9.61 -15.15 -0.06
C ILE A 7 -10.88 -15.45 0.74
N GLN A 8 -11.01 -14.81 1.89
CA GLN A 8 -12.17 -14.91 2.78
C GLN A 8 -12.32 -13.61 3.57
N PRO A 9 -13.49 -13.35 4.19
CA PRO A 9 -13.66 -12.20 5.08
C PRO A 9 -12.55 -12.12 6.15
N PRO A 10 -12.00 -10.93 6.45
CA PRO A 10 -12.39 -9.60 5.96
C PRO A 10 -11.66 -9.13 4.68
N VAL A 11 -10.87 -9.99 4.04
CA VAL A 11 -10.04 -9.62 2.88
C VAL A 11 -10.83 -9.64 1.59
N TYR A 12 -11.78 -10.57 1.43
CA TYR A 12 -12.63 -10.66 0.25
C TYR A 12 -14.04 -11.10 0.64
N TYR A 13 -15.03 -10.44 0.05
CA TYR A 13 -16.44 -10.78 0.19
C TYR A 13 -17.04 -10.91 -1.22
N GLU A 14 -17.61 -12.07 -1.53
CA GLU A 14 -18.21 -12.37 -2.84
C GLU A 14 -19.23 -11.31 -3.30
N TYR A 15 -20.02 -10.77 -2.36
CA TYR A 15 -21.08 -9.80 -2.62
C TYR A 15 -20.75 -8.36 -2.19
N ALA A 16 -19.46 -8.04 -2.02
CA ALA A 16 -19.04 -6.66 -1.76
C ALA A 16 -18.78 -5.89 -3.06
N PRO A 17 -18.92 -4.56 -3.04
CA PRO A 17 -18.52 -3.72 -4.16
C PRO A 17 -17.07 -3.97 -4.56
N LEU A 18 -16.77 -3.85 -5.85
CA LEU A 18 -15.42 -4.06 -6.40
C LEU A 18 -14.41 -3.17 -5.69
N SER A 19 -14.77 -1.92 -5.42
CA SER A 19 -13.93 -0.97 -4.70
C SER A 19 -13.47 -1.49 -3.33
N VAL A 20 -14.34 -2.21 -2.61
CA VAL A 20 -14.04 -2.79 -1.30
C VAL A 20 -13.06 -3.95 -1.44
N ASN A 21 -13.37 -4.90 -2.33
CA ASN A 21 -12.55 -6.10 -2.52
C ASN A 21 -11.13 -5.77 -3.04
N PHE A 22 -11.03 -4.86 -4.01
CA PHE A 22 -9.72 -4.41 -4.49
C PHE A 22 -8.93 -3.71 -3.39
N ALA A 23 -9.57 -2.87 -2.58
CA ALA A 23 -8.92 -2.18 -1.47
C ALA A 23 -8.38 -3.16 -0.41
N THR A 24 -9.18 -4.11 0.04
CA THR A 24 -8.80 -5.05 1.11
C THR A 24 -7.79 -6.10 0.64
N VAL A 25 -7.90 -6.58 -0.60
CA VAL A 25 -6.88 -7.46 -1.20
C VAL A 25 -5.56 -6.72 -1.36
N SER A 26 -5.58 -5.45 -1.78
CA SER A 26 -4.35 -4.65 -1.94
C SER A 26 -3.55 -4.52 -0.65
N ALA A 27 -4.22 -4.39 0.49
CA ALA A 27 -3.56 -4.29 1.79
C ALA A 27 -2.83 -5.59 2.16
N VAL A 28 -3.39 -6.76 1.81
CA VAL A 28 -2.72 -8.05 2.00
C VAL A 28 -1.55 -8.21 1.03
N VAL A 29 -1.74 -7.86 -0.24
CA VAL A 29 -0.69 -7.93 -1.27
C VAL A 29 0.49 -7.04 -0.89
N GLY A 30 0.25 -5.80 -0.44
CA GLY A 30 1.29 -4.90 0.05
C GLY A 30 2.12 -5.53 1.16
N ARG A 31 1.47 -6.12 2.18
CA ARG A 31 2.17 -6.81 3.27
C ARG A 31 2.95 -8.05 2.82
N ILE A 32 2.47 -8.77 1.80
CA ILE A 32 3.23 -9.89 1.22
C ILE A 32 4.46 -9.37 0.49
N ILE A 33 4.33 -8.31 -0.32
CA ILE A 33 5.45 -7.68 -1.01
C ILE A 33 6.51 -7.24 0.01
N VAL A 34 6.14 -6.59 1.11
CA VAL A 34 7.10 -6.19 2.16
C VAL A 34 7.89 -7.37 2.72
N ASN A 35 7.24 -8.51 2.94
CA ASN A 35 7.89 -9.68 3.51
C ASN A 35 8.77 -10.41 2.50
N ASP A 36 8.37 -10.45 1.23
CA ASP A 36 9.09 -11.16 0.16
C ASP A 36 10.14 -10.25 -0.53
N PHE A 37 10.07 -8.93 -0.36
CA PHE A 37 10.94 -7.96 -1.03
C PHE A 37 12.07 -7.47 -0.11
N HIS A 38 13.26 -8.04 -0.28
CA HIS A 38 14.47 -7.60 0.40
C HIS A 38 15.26 -6.63 -0.49
N PHE A 39 15.12 -5.31 -0.26
CA PHE A 39 15.85 -4.28 -1.02
C PHE A 39 17.39 -4.40 -0.94
N LYS A 40 17.92 -5.14 0.03
CA LYS A 40 19.37 -5.46 0.13
C LYS A 40 19.89 -6.31 -1.03
N GLU A 41 19.01 -6.99 -1.76
CA GLU A 41 19.36 -7.87 -2.88
C GLU A 41 19.51 -7.13 -4.22
N LEU A 42 19.23 -5.82 -4.29
CA LEU A 42 19.61 -4.99 -5.45
C LEU A 42 21.13 -4.74 -5.52
N LYS A 43 21.92 -5.39 -4.67
CA LYS A 43 23.36 -5.49 -4.85
C LYS A 43 23.65 -6.72 -5.69
N TYR A 44 24.19 -6.48 -6.88
CA TYR A 44 24.79 -7.45 -7.80
C TYR A 44 23.85 -8.10 -8.82
N SER A 45 23.50 -7.38 -9.89
CA SER A 45 23.36 -8.03 -11.19
C SER A 45 23.78 -7.13 -12.35
N ASN A 46 25.08 -7.16 -12.65
CA ASN A 46 25.73 -6.67 -13.87
C ASN A 46 25.55 -5.18 -14.20
N ASN A 47 26.52 -4.37 -13.72
CA ASN A 47 26.88 -3.00 -14.14
C ASN A 47 26.29 -2.56 -15.50
N SER A 48 25.02 -2.19 -15.51
CA SER A 48 24.33 -1.64 -16.67
C SER A 48 23.82 -0.26 -16.31
N GLU A 49 23.86 0.67 -17.26
CA GLU A 49 23.39 2.05 -17.07
C GLU A 49 21.95 2.10 -16.54
N THR A 50 21.14 1.10 -16.90
CA THR A 50 19.77 0.91 -16.40
C THR A 50 19.72 0.59 -14.91
N GLU A 51 20.63 -0.24 -14.39
CA GLU A 51 20.71 -0.59 -12.96
C GLU A 51 21.07 0.64 -12.12
N ASP A 52 22.01 1.46 -12.60
CA ASP A 52 22.40 2.72 -11.95
C ASP A 52 21.25 3.74 -11.89
N GLN A 53 20.47 3.85 -12.96
CA GLN A 53 19.28 4.71 -13.00
C GLN A 53 18.20 4.23 -12.01
N ILE A 54 17.95 2.92 -11.94
CA ILE A 54 17.00 2.32 -10.99
C ILE A 54 17.45 2.58 -9.56
N VAL A 55 18.74 2.39 -9.26
CA VAL A 55 19.31 2.66 -7.92
C VAL A 55 19.19 4.14 -7.55
N LYS A 56 19.37 5.05 -8.51
CA LYS A 56 19.19 6.50 -8.27
C LYS A 56 17.74 6.85 -7.94
N ILE A 57 16.78 6.42 -8.76
CA ILE A 57 15.35 6.65 -8.51
C ILE A 57 14.94 6.06 -7.16
N TYR A 58 15.41 4.85 -6.86
CA TYR A 58 15.17 4.21 -5.58
C TYR A 58 15.66 5.08 -4.40
N LYS A 59 16.90 5.58 -4.46
CA LYS A 59 17.45 6.47 -3.43
C LYS A 59 16.62 7.75 -3.26
N GLU A 60 16.10 8.31 -4.35
CA GLU A 60 15.23 9.50 -4.30
C GLU A 60 13.89 9.20 -3.60
N VAL A 61 13.25 8.07 -3.93
CA VAL A 61 12.00 7.60 -3.29
C VAL A 61 12.21 7.37 -1.79
N ILE A 62 13.28 6.65 -1.43
CA ILE A 62 13.64 6.39 -0.03
C ILE A 62 13.89 7.70 0.71
N ASN A 63 14.66 8.63 0.13
CA ASN A 63 14.93 9.92 0.77
C ASN A 63 13.66 10.75 1.00
N CYS A 64 12.70 10.72 0.07
CA CYS A 64 11.41 11.40 0.28
C CYS A 64 10.67 10.77 1.45
N LEU A 65 10.50 9.45 1.44
CA LEU A 65 9.74 8.75 2.47
C LEU A 65 10.40 8.88 3.84
N THR A 66 11.73 8.78 3.92
CA THR A 66 12.47 9.10 5.13
C THR A 66 12.06 10.48 5.64
N LYS A 67 12.14 11.52 4.79
CA LYS A 67 11.77 12.90 5.16
C LYS A 67 10.32 13.03 5.63
N GLN A 68 9.39 12.37 4.97
CA GLN A 68 7.98 12.33 5.37
C GLN A 68 7.80 11.70 6.77
N HIS A 69 8.57 10.66 7.08
CA HIS A 69 8.46 9.89 8.32
C HIS A 69 9.52 10.27 9.38
N LEU A 70 10.30 11.34 9.20
CA LEU A 70 11.45 11.70 10.04
C LEU A 70 11.08 11.88 11.53
N LYS A 71 9.85 12.26 11.86
CA LYS A 71 9.40 12.35 13.26
C LYS A 71 9.29 11.00 13.98
N LEU A 72 9.26 9.87 13.27
CA LEU A 72 9.30 8.52 13.86
C LEU A 72 10.75 8.08 14.17
N ILE A 73 11.75 8.69 13.51
CA ILE A 73 13.16 8.29 13.56
C ILE A 73 13.91 9.05 14.68
N ASP A 74 13.45 10.23 15.09
CA ASP A 74 13.88 11.06 16.26
C ASP A 74 14.32 10.34 17.56
N SER A 75 13.72 9.20 17.94
CA SER A 75 13.66 8.78 19.35
C SER A 75 14.42 7.53 19.86
N VAL A 76 15.26 6.83 19.11
CA VAL A 76 15.84 5.55 19.60
C VAL A 76 17.19 5.22 18.95
N GLY A 77 18.21 5.05 19.80
CA GLY A 77 19.63 4.95 19.45
C GLY A 77 20.11 3.56 19.08
N ASP A 78 19.38 2.84 18.21
CA ASP A 78 19.81 1.57 17.59
C ASP A 78 19.07 1.31 16.25
N LYS A 79 18.76 2.39 15.52
CA LYS A 79 17.56 2.48 14.65
C LYS A 79 17.67 2.29 13.15
N GLU A 80 18.85 2.08 12.58
CA GLU A 80 18.99 2.09 11.11
C GLU A 80 18.22 0.93 10.45
N VAL A 81 18.24 -0.25 11.05
CA VAL A 81 17.50 -1.44 10.58
C VAL A 81 15.99 -1.28 10.75
N GLU A 82 15.53 -0.62 11.82
CA GLU A 82 14.10 -0.41 12.05
C GLU A 82 13.55 0.69 11.13
N GLY A 83 14.34 1.74 10.87
CA GLY A 83 14.03 2.76 9.86
C GLY A 83 13.94 2.17 8.46
N GLU A 84 14.90 1.32 8.06
CA GLU A 84 14.91 0.63 6.76
C GLU A 84 13.65 -0.23 6.58
N LYS A 85 13.23 -0.98 7.60
CA LYS A 85 12.00 -1.78 7.59
C LYS A 85 10.75 -0.91 7.46
N ILE A 86 10.67 0.19 8.21
CA ILE A 86 9.51 1.10 8.16
C ILE A 86 9.39 1.72 6.76
N ILE A 87 10.50 2.18 6.18
CA ILE A 87 10.48 2.78 4.84
C ILE A 87 10.14 1.74 3.78
N THR A 88 10.75 0.55 3.82
CA THR A 88 10.43 -0.59 2.95
C THR A 88 8.92 -0.90 3.00
N ARG A 89 8.35 -0.95 4.20
CA ARG A 89 6.92 -1.15 4.39
C ARG A 89 6.10 -0.05 3.74
N ASN A 90 6.45 1.21 3.99
CA ASN A 90 5.72 2.35 3.45
C ASN A 90 5.81 2.42 1.92
N VAL A 91 6.96 2.09 1.30
CA VAL A 91 7.10 2.01 -0.17
C VAL A 91 6.12 0.98 -0.72
N ALA A 92 6.14 -0.23 -0.20
CA ALA A 92 5.35 -1.33 -0.72
C ALA A 92 3.85 -1.15 -0.46
N GLU A 93 3.45 -0.68 0.72
CA GLU A 93 2.05 -0.39 1.04
C GLU A 93 1.50 0.74 0.17
N ASN A 94 2.22 1.86 0.01
CA ASN A 94 1.80 2.93 -0.90
C ASN A 94 1.71 2.46 -2.36
N SER A 95 2.70 1.68 -2.81
CA SER A 95 2.72 1.13 -4.17
C SER A 95 1.53 0.19 -4.39
N ALA A 96 1.26 -0.71 -3.44
CA ALA A 96 0.15 -1.65 -3.53
C ALA A 96 -1.21 -0.94 -3.62
N VAL A 97 -1.41 0.13 -2.85
CA VAL A 97 -2.63 0.95 -2.91
C VAL A 97 -2.75 1.62 -4.28
N GLN A 98 -1.68 2.23 -4.79
CA GLN A 98 -1.70 2.90 -6.09
C GLN A 98 -2.02 1.93 -7.23
N TYR A 99 -1.33 0.79 -7.29
CA TYR A 99 -1.56 -0.22 -8.33
C TYR A 99 -2.96 -0.82 -8.23
N ALA A 100 -3.43 -1.13 -7.02
CA ALA A 100 -4.77 -1.70 -6.84
C ALA A 100 -5.89 -0.71 -7.16
N PHE A 101 -5.72 0.58 -6.83
CA PHE A 101 -6.68 1.62 -7.19
C PHE A 101 -6.77 1.79 -8.71
N SER A 102 -5.62 1.81 -9.40
CA SER A 102 -5.55 1.85 -10.86
C SER A 102 -6.23 0.63 -11.48
N ALA A 103 -5.91 -0.58 -10.99
CA ALA A 103 -6.52 -1.82 -11.45
C ALA A 103 -8.04 -1.87 -11.20
N TYR A 104 -8.49 -1.41 -10.03
CA TYR A 104 -9.92 -1.29 -9.71
C TYR A 104 -10.62 -0.39 -10.72
N ARG A 105 -10.04 0.79 -11.01
CA ARG A 105 -10.63 1.72 -11.94
C ARG A 105 -10.73 1.16 -13.35
N SER A 106 -9.64 0.60 -13.89
CA SER A 106 -9.66 -0.04 -15.21
C SER A 106 -10.69 -1.17 -15.27
N PHE A 107 -10.73 -2.03 -14.25
CA PHE A 107 -11.67 -3.14 -14.22
C PHE A 107 -13.13 -2.69 -14.07
N ALA A 108 -13.40 -1.66 -13.26
CA ALA A 108 -14.74 -1.12 -13.06
C ALA A 108 -15.27 -0.36 -14.29
N GLU A 109 -14.39 0.22 -15.10
CA GLU A 109 -14.72 0.82 -16.39
C GLU A 109 -15.25 -0.25 -17.38
N ASP A 110 -14.65 -1.44 -17.39
CA ASP A 110 -15.02 -2.53 -18.30
C ASP A 110 -16.14 -3.44 -17.78
N GLN A 111 -16.28 -3.60 -16.47
CA GLN A 111 -17.15 -4.60 -15.82
C GLN A 111 -18.09 -3.97 -14.78
N GLY A 112 -18.46 -2.70 -14.96
CA GLY A 112 -19.27 -1.95 -14.00
C GLY A 112 -20.62 -2.58 -13.63
N GLU A 113 -21.15 -3.50 -14.44
CA GLU A 113 -22.37 -4.27 -14.16
C GLU A 113 -22.19 -5.32 -13.06
N LEU A 114 -20.97 -5.82 -12.83
CA LEU A 114 -20.65 -6.78 -11.76
C LEU A 114 -20.48 -6.10 -10.40
N ASP A 115 -20.57 -4.77 -10.35
CA ASP A 115 -20.30 -4.02 -9.14
C ASP A 115 -21.55 -3.88 -8.25
N PHE A 116 -21.50 -4.53 -7.09
CA PHE A 116 -22.60 -4.54 -6.15
C PHE A 116 -22.94 -3.13 -5.64
N ARG A 117 -24.24 -2.91 -5.39
CA ARG A 117 -24.73 -1.66 -4.82
C ARG A 117 -24.27 -1.50 -3.37
N LEU A 118 -23.97 -0.26 -3.02
CA LEU A 118 -23.54 0.12 -1.68
C LEU A 118 -24.67 -0.09 -0.65
N PRO A 119 -24.35 -0.58 0.56
CA PRO A 119 -25.29 -0.59 1.67
C PRO A 119 -25.87 0.80 1.90
N PRO A 120 -27.14 0.96 2.33
CA PRO A 120 -27.77 2.26 2.53
C PRO A 120 -26.93 3.29 3.31
N PRO A 121 -26.23 2.92 4.40
CA PRO A 121 -25.37 3.85 5.15
C PRO A 121 -24.20 4.41 4.32
N MET A 122 -23.73 3.70 3.30
CA MET A 122 -22.53 4.04 2.53
C MET A 122 -22.86 4.66 1.15
N LYS A 123 -24.15 4.79 0.80
CA LYS A 123 -24.59 5.33 -0.51
C LYS A 123 -24.17 6.77 -0.79
N HIS A 124 -23.80 7.52 0.24
CA HIS A 124 -23.36 8.91 0.11
C HIS A 124 -21.88 9.05 -0.30
N PHE A 125 -21.12 7.95 -0.29
CA PHE A 125 -19.74 7.92 -0.78
C PHE A 125 -19.69 7.42 -2.22
N THR A 126 -18.75 7.98 -3.00
CA THR A 126 -18.39 7.41 -4.29
C THR A 126 -17.64 6.09 -4.09
N LYS A 127 -17.63 5.22 -5.10
CA LYS A 127 -16.87 3.97 -5.05
C LYS A 127 -15.37 4.21 -4.85
N ASP A 128 -14.83 5.28 -5.42
CA ASP A 128 -13.44 5.70 -5.19
C ASP A 128 -13.20 6.09 -3.74
N GLN A 129 -14.11 6.86 -3.12
CA GLN A 129 -14.02 7.16 -1.69
C GLN A 129 -14.09 5.88 -0.85
N LEU A 130 -14.96 4.95 -1.24
CA LEU A 130 -15.08 3.67 -0.56
C LEU A 130 -13.84 2.80 -0.68
N PHE A 131 -13.13 2.83 -1.80
CA PHE A 131 -11.85 2.16 -1.92
C PHE A 131 -10.90 2.60 -0.81
N PHE A 132 -10.71 3.92 -0.63
CA PHE A 132 -9.80 4.44 0.39
C PHE A 132 -10.34 4.25 1.82
N ILE A 133 -11.65 4.37 2.03
CA ILE A 133 -12.29 4.08 3.32
C ILE A 133 -12.07 2.61 3.71
N SER A 134 -12.32 1.67 2.78
CA SER A 134 -12.14 0.24 3.02
C SER A 134 -10.68 -0.14 3.24
N HIS A 135 -9.76 0.46 2.49
CA HIS A 135 -8.33 0.28 2.70
C HIS A 135 -7.92 0.70 4.13
N ALA A 136 -8.31 1.91 4.55
CA ALA A 136 -8.02 2.40 5.90
C ALA A 136 -8.75 1.59 7.00
N ALA A 137 -9.98 1.15 6.73
CA ALA A 137 -10.76 0.35 7.67
C ALA A 137 -10.17 -1.05 7.90
N PHE A 138 -9.51 -1.63 6.90
CA PHE A 138 -8.83 -2.93 7.03
C PHE A 138 -7.70 -2.91 8.05
N ASP A 139 -7.06 -1.76 8.24
CA ASP A 139 -6.01 -1.52 9.23
C ASP A 139 -6.51 -0.99 10.57
N CYS A 140 -7.82 -0.79 10.72
CA CYS A 140 -8.39 -0.36 11.99
C CYS A 140 -8.13 -1.41 13.07
N LYS A 141 -7.21 -1.09 13.97
CA LYS A 141 -6.98 -1.74 15.25
C LYS A 141 -7.33 -0.74 16.34
N ARG A 142 -7.76 -1.20 17.51
CA ARG A 142 -7.98 -0.31 18.67
C ARG A 142 -6.63 0.34 19.03
N GLY A 143 -6.45 1.61 18.65
CA GLY A 143 -5.15 2.27 18.71
C GLY A 143 -4.75 2.75 20.10
N SER A 144 -3.46 2.65 20.39
CA SER A 144 -2.69 3.76 20.96
C SER A 144 -2.37 4.77 19.83
N SER A 145 -2.34 6.06 20.19
CA SER A 145 -2.38 7.26 19.33
C SER A 145 -1.43 7.32 18.11
N MET A 146 -1.92 7.85 16.98
CA MET A 146 -1.12 8.28 15.81
C MET A 146 -0.96 9.82 15.77
N SER A 147 0.23 10.30 15.44
CA SER A 147 0.56 11.71 15.17
C SER A 147 0.56 12.01 13.67
N SER A 148 0.40 13.28 13.29
CA SER A 148 0.27 13.75 11.90
C SER A 148 1.62 13.89 11.17
N GLU A 149 1.64 13.54 9.88
CA GLU A 149 2.82 13.53 8.99
C GLU A 149 2.69 14.49 7.79
N PRO A 150 3.80 15.12 7.34
CA PRO A 150 3.86 15.92 6.11
C PRO A 150 3.84 15.05 4.83
N LYS A 151 3.29 15.55 3.72
CA LYS A 151 3.07 14.76 2.48
C LYS A 151 4.28 14.78 1.53
N CYS A 152 4.73 13.60 1.06
CA CYS A 152 5.50 13.48 -0.18
C CYS A 152 4.61 13.64 -1.42
N THR A 153 5.13 14.27 -2.47
CA THR A 153 4.53 14.31 -3.81
C THR A 153 5.57 13.82 -4.81
N PHE A 154 5.18 12.86 -5.63
CA PHE A 154 5.97 12.37 -6.76
C PHE A 154 5.36 12.96 -8.03
N THR A 155 6.17 13.69 -8.80
CA THR A 155 5.80 14.28 -10.12
C THR A 155 6.02 13.29 -11.24
#